data_AF-A0A814RMP5-F1
#
_entry.id   AF-A0A814RMP5-F1
#
_cell.length_a   1.000
_cell.length_b   1.000
_cell.length_c   1.000
_cell.angle_alpha   90.00
_cell.angle_beta   90.00
_cell.angle_gamma   90.00
#
_symmetry.space_group_name_H-M   'P 1'
#
loop_
_entity.id
_entity.type
_entity.pdbx_description
1 polymer ?
#
loop_
_entity_poly.entity_id
_entity_poly.type
_entity_poly.pdbx_seq_one_letter_code
_entity_poly.pdbx_strand_id
1 'polypeptide(L)'
;MTLQTNKNDLICYLCGNIYTNPIFLSPCGHSFDRECILQHQTCPIERCNAYVYETSLIPNHTIKNLVDRHYQLTQCIYEIFLLDTSTSMWYSDFYIKYIGKSRFQIAIEFLTKIFEQRWNSTTNQISLVTFDTNPCERFSFEMIREHHIKILQKLQPDGAYTALFDAIKFCLKKFENLNQTINRSTTQCLYILTDGGDNFSASGNQQHYIHYVKEQSQKLNISGHIIQIGDKNLTHIKDLCDKIDYHFHHFNNGNAPEFTKSFLLSPDHYTQTLQQTIDALPMAHTDPIQSNVIGNKIAVYE
;
A
#
# COMPACT_ATOMS: atom_id res chain seq x y z
N MET A 1 32.64 1.38 4.23
CA MET A 1 32.69 0.19 5.10
C MET A 1 31.27 -0.26 5.36
N THR A 2 30.83 -1.35 4.74
CA THR A 2 29.54 -2.00 5.01
C THR A 2 29.69 -2.77 6.32
N LEU A 3 29.07 -2.29 7.40
CA LEU A 3 28.94 -3.04 8.66
C LEU A 3 28.04 -4.25 8.39
N GLN A 4 28.63 -5.42 8.13
CA GLN A 4 27.94 -6.69 8.27
C GLN A 4 27.60 -6.86 9.75
N THR A 5 26.36 -6.52 10.11
CA THR A 5 25.82 -6.79 11.44
C THR A 5 25.60 -8.29 11.53
N ASN A 6 26.27 -8.94 12.48
CA ASN A 6 26.05 -10.36 12.71
C ASN A 6 24.68 -10.52 13.36
N LYS A 7 23.87 -11.50 12.94
CA LYS A 7 22.49 -11.66 13.45
C LYS A 7 22.45 -11.78 14.98
N ASN A 8 23.51 -12.33 15.57
CA ASN A 8 23.67 -12.48 17.01
C ASN A 8 23.80 -11.15 17.76
N ASP A 9 24.24 -10.08 17.09
CA ASP A 9 24.40 -8.74 17.71
C ASP A 9 23.05 -8.06 17.96
N LEU A 10 21.97 -8.57 17.35
CA LEU A 10 20.62 -8.03 17.42
C LEU A 10 19.71 -8.82 18.37
N ILE A 11 20.25 -9.85 19.01
CA ILE A 11 19.50 -10.76 19.88
C ILE A 11 19.82 -10.43 21.34
N CYS A 12 18.79 -10.32 22.18
CA CYS A 12 18.96 -10.22 23.60
C CYS A 12 19.45 -11.56 24.17
N TYR A 13 20.58 -11.53 24.88
CA TYR A 13 21.19 -12.71 25.48
C TYR A 13 20.27 -13.48 26.43
N LEU A 14 19.36 -12.79 27.12
CA LEU A 14 18.47 -13.38 28.11
C LEU A 14 17.29 -14.14 27.49
N CYS A 15 16.57 -13.53 26.56
CA CYS A 15 15.37 -14.13 25.97
C CYS A 15 15.64 -14.86 24.64
N GLY A 16 16.81 -14.66 24.03
CA GLY A 16 17.15 -15.25 22.73
C GLY A 16 16.37 -14.65 21.55
N ASN A 17 15.58 -13.60 21.78
CA ASN A 17 14.81 -12.90 20.75
C ASN A 17 15.51 -11.61 20.29
N ILE A 18 15.09 -11.08 19.14
CA ILE A 18 15.53 -9.75 18.68
C ILE A 18 15.11 -8.70 19.71
N TYR A 19 15.97 -7.72 20.00
CA TYR A 19 15.65 -6.67 20.96
C TYR A 19 14.37 -5.92 20.60
N THR A 20 13.50 -5.74 21.59
CA THR A 20 12.26 -4.94 21.48
C THR A 20 12.44 -3.56 22.13
N ASN A 21 13.09 -3.53 23.29
CA ASN A 21 13.39 -2.31 24.04
C ASN A 21 14.81 -2.40 24.60
N PRO A 22 15.84 -2.26 23.75
CA PRO A 22 17.22 -2.45 24.15
C PRO A 22 17.67 -1.36 25.11
N ILE A 23 18.19 -1.77 26.25
CA ILE A 23 18.88 -0.92 27.22
C ILE A 23 20.35 -1.29 27.29
N PHE A 24 21.14 -0.36 27.82
CA PHE A 24 22.56 -0.47 28.14
C PHE A 24 22.69 -0.31 29.65
N LEU A 25 23.36 -1.26 30.30
CA LEU A 25 23.73 -1.14 31.71
C LEU A 25 24.94 -0.22 31.85
N SER A 26 24.74 0.99 32.38
CA SER A 26 25.83 1.97 32.52
C SER A 26 27.11 1.46 33.21
N PRO A 27 27.07 0.55 34.20
CA PRO A 27 28.28 0.12 34.91
C PRO A 27 29.16 -0.86 34.12
N CYS A 28 28.61 -1.63 33.17
CA CYS A 28 29.35 -2.67 32.45
C CYS A 28 29.23 -2.62 30.93
N GLY A 29 28.27 -1.87 30.43
CA GLY A 29 27.99 -1.67 29.02
C GLY A 29 27.37 -2.83 28.25
N HIS A 30 26.96 -3.89 28.95
CA HIS A 30 26.16 -4.95 28.34
C HIS A 30 24.74 -4.46 28.03
N SER A 31 24.17 -5.01 26.96
CA SER A 31 22.83 -4.64 26.49
C SER A 31 21.84 -5.79 26.64
N PHE A 32 20.61 -5.45 27.00
CA PHE A 32 19.51 -6.39 27.26
C PHE A 32 18.19 -5.74 26.85
N ASP A 33 17.12 -6.52 26.70
CA ASP A 33 15.79 -5.93 26.73
C ASP A 33 15.46 -5.45 28.14
N ARG A 34 14.80 -4.29 28.24
CA ARG A 34 14.42 -3.67 29.51
C ARG A 34 13.68 -4.64 30.43
N GLU A 35 12.68 -5.34 29.90
CA GLU A 35 11.88 -6.28 30.70
C GLU A 35 12.67 -7.49 31.14
N CYS A 36 13.60 -7.96 30.31
CA CYS A 36 14.44 -9.11 30.64
C CYS A 36 15.38 -8.77 31.80
N ILE A 37 16.10 -7.65 31.72
CA ILE A 37 17.13 -7.34 32.73
C ILE A 37 16.56 -6.88 34.07
N LEU A 38 15.36 -6.31 34.09
CA LEU A 38 14.67 -5.91 35.33
C LEU A 38 14.30 -7.09 36.23
N GLN A 39 14.25 -8.31 35.67
CA GLN A 39 14.02 -9.54 36.45
C GLN A 39 15.30 -10.04 37.14
N HIS A 40 16.45 -9.40 36.91
CA HIS A 40 17.74 -9.77 37.50
C HIS A 40 18.27 -8.65 38.40
N GLN A 41 18.90 -9.04 39.51
CA GLN A 41 19.54 -8.11 40.44
C GLN A 41 20.98 -7.74 39.99
N THR A 42 21.61 -8.60 39.20
CA THR A 42 22.98 -8.43 38.67
C THR A 42 23.02 -8.79 37.20
N CYS A 43 24.01 -8.25 36.49
CA CYS A 43 24.26 -8.57 35.09
C CYS A 43 24.47 -10.10 34.94
N PRO A 44 23.74 -10.77 34.04
CA PRO A 44 23.78 -12.22 33.88
C PRO A 44 25.01 -12.73 33.10
N ILE A 45 25.82 -11.81 32.55
CA ILE A 45 27.01 -12.17 31.78
C ILE A 45 28.10 -12.69 32.72
N GLU A 46 28.67 -13.84 32.39
CA GLU A 46 29.76 -14.44 33.17
C GLU A 46 30.87 -13.42 33.45
N ARG A 47 31.33 -13.39 34.70
CA ARG A 47 32.38 -12.48 35.20
C ARG A 47 31.99 -10.99 35.23
N CYS A 48 30.73 -10.65 34.95
CA CYS A 48 30.21 -9.31 35.14
C CYS A 48 29.44 -9.22 36.47
N ASN A 49 29.95 -8.43 37.42
CA ASN A 49 29.32 -8.25 38.74
C ASN A 49 28.57 -6.91 38.85
N ALA A 50 28.15 -6.33 37.71
CA ALA A 50 27.40 -5.08 37.72
C ALA A 50 26.01 -5.29 38.30
N TYR A 51 25.63 -4.47 39.27
CA TYR A 51 24.27 -4.44 39.80
C TYR A 51 23.31 -3.76 38.82
N VAL A 52 22.09 -4.28 38.77
CA VAL A 52 21.01 -3.71 37.98
C VAL A 52 20.15 -2.83 38.87
N TYR A 53 20.19 -1.53 38.62
CA TYR A 53 19.27 -0.57 39.20
C TYR A 53 18.45 0.06 38.08
N GLU A 54 17.18 0.41 38.33
CA GLU A 54 16.35 1.07 37.32
C GLU A 54 16.98 2.39 36.82
N THR A 55 17.67 3.11 37.69
CA THR A 55 18.44 4.33 37.36
C THR A 55 19.70 4.07 36.53
N SER A 56 20.16 2.83 36.44
CA SER A 56 21.33 2.43 35.64
C SER A 56 20.97 1.97 34.21
N LEU A 57 19.68 1.89 33.88
CA LEU A 57 19.19 1.48 32.57
C LEU A 57 19.14 2.68 31.62
N ILE A 58 20.01 2.67 30.62
CA ILE A 58 20.06 3.72 29.59
C ILE A 58 19.53 3.13 28.27
N PRO A 59 18.56 3.74 27.58
CA PRO A 59 18.13 3.27 26.26
C PRO A 59 19.31 3.14 25.29
N ASN A 60 19.44 1.98 24.64
CA ASN A 60 20.50 1.74 23.66
C ASN A 60 19.97 2.03 22.24
N HIS A 61 19.97 3.32 21.88
CA HIS A 61 19.54 3.78 20.57
C HIS A 61 20.35 3.18 19.40
N THR A 62 21.62 2.83 19.64
CA THR A 62 22.47 2.22 18.59
C THR A 62 21.96 0.84 18.21
N ILE A 63 21.71 -0.03 19.19
CA ILE A 63 21.12 -1.36 18.94
C ILE A 63 19.72 -1.21 18.37
N LYS A 64 18.90 -0.30 18.92
CA LYS A 64 17.56 -0.03 18.38
C LYS A 64 17.62 0.32 16.89
N ASN A 65 18.50 1.24 16.48
CA ASN A 65 18.69 1.61 15.08
C ASN A 65 19.24 0.47 14.21
N LEU A 66 20.02 -0.46 14.77
CA LEU A 66 20.51 -1.64 14.03
C LEU A 66 19.40 -2.68 13.85
N VAL A 67 18.60 -2.90 14.89
CA VAL A 67 17.42 -3.76 14.87
C VAL A 67 16.39 -3.23 13.89
N ASP A 68 16.09 -1.93 13.95
CA ASP A 68 15.13 -1.29 13.02
C ASP A 68 15.62 -1.39 11.58
N ARG A 69 16.91 -1.18 11.33
CA ARG A 69 17.51 -1.43 10.00
C ARG A 69 17.45 -2.89 9.60
N HIS A 70 17.67 -3.82 10.52
CA HIS A 70 17.55 -5.25 10.22
C HIS A 70 16.11 -5.64 9.91
N TYR A 71 15.13 -5.13 10.65
CA TYR A 71 13.71 -5.28 10.33
C TYR A 71 13.38 -4.69 8.96
N GLN A 72 13.82 -3.47 8.65
CA GLN A 72 13.65 -2.88 7.31
C GLN A 72 14.28 -3.75 6.19
N LEU A 73 15.41 -4.40 6.46
CA LEU A 73 16.10 -5.29 5.51
C LEU A 73 15.50 -6.71 5.45
N THR A 74 14.71 -7.14 6.44
CA THR A 74 14.18 -8.51 6.54
C THR A 74 12.67 -8.61 6.38
N GLN A 75 11.96 -7.51 6.61
CA GLN A 75 10.53 -7.38 6.38
C GLN A 75 10.29 -7.35 4.88
N CYS A 76 9.67 -8.42 4.37
CA CYS A 76 9.23 -8.43 3.00
C CYS A 76 7.92 -7.67 2.88
N ILE A 77 7.91 -6.73 1.94
CA ILE A 77 6.75 -5.92 1.64
C ILE A 77 6.09 -6.55 0.42
N TYR A 78 4.85 -7.00 0.58
CA TYR A 78 4.05 -7.58 -0.49
C TYR A 78 3.00 -6.57 -0.92
N GLU A 79 3.12 -6.12 -2.16
CA GLU A 79 2.28 -5.07 -2.74
C GLU A 79 1.44 -5.68 -3.86
N ILE A 80 0.12 -5.60 -3.73
CA ILE A 80 -0.78 -5.92 -4.83
C ILE A 80 -1.31 -4.60 -5.39
N PHE A 81 -1.05 -4.36 -6.67
CA PHE A 81 -1.70 -3.30 -7.43
C PHE A 81 -2.91 -3.92 -8.12
N LEU A 82 -4.09 -3.41 -7.80
CA LEU A 82 -5.36 -3.80 -8.38
C LEU A 82 -5.83 -2.71 -9.35
N LEU A 83 -5.71 -2.95 -10.65
CA LEU A 83 -5.96 -1.98 -11.72
C LEU A 83 -7.31 -2.23 -12.39
N ASP A 84 -8.15 -1.21 -12.38
CA ASP A 84 -9.41 -1.18 -13.14
C ASP A 84 -9.11 -1.13 -14.65
N THR A 85 -9.61 -2.11 -15.39
CA THR A 85 -9.48 -2.22 -16.85
C THR A 85 -10.80 -1.97 -17.57
N SER A 86 -11.79 -1.41 -16.88
CA SER A 86 -13.09 -1.10 -17.47
C SER A 86 -13.01 -0.04 -18.57
N THR A 87 -14.00 -0.07 -19.48
CA THR A 87 -14.12 0.91 -20.57
C THR A 87 -14.16 2.37 -20.10
N SER A 88 -14.62 2.68 -18.88
CA SER A 88 -14.66 4.05 -18.34
C SER A 88 -13.27 4.63 -18.06
N MET A 89 -12.28 3.75 -17.81
CA MET A 89 -10.87 4.13 -17.72
C MET A 89 -10.30 4.58 -19.09
N TRP A 90 -10.92 4.16 -20.19
CA TRP A 90 -10.48 4.46 -21.55
C TRP A 90 -11.24 5.63 -22.19
N TYR A 91 -12.57 5.53 -22.23
CA TYR A 91 -13.42 6.45 -22.99
C TYR A 91 -13.87 7.64 -22.15
N SER A 92 -12.91 8.37 -21.61
CA SER A 92 -13.19 9.70 -21.11
C SER A 92 -12.85 10.72 -22.19
N ASP A 93 -13.87 11.10 -22.98
CA ASP A 93 -13.74 12.12 -24.04
C ASP A 93 -13.07 13.38 -23.53
N PHE A 94 -13.33 13.75 -22.27
CA PHE A 94 -12.65 14.87 -21.61
C PHE A 94 -11.13 14.66 -21.52
N TYR A 95 -10.68 13.53 -20.97
CA TYR A 95 -9.25 13.27 -20.79
C TYR A 95 -8.52 13.15 -22.12
N ILE A 96 -9.09 12.43 -23.08
CA ILE A 96 -8.47 12.30 -24.40
C ILE A 96 -8.40 13.66 -25.10
N LYS A 97 -9.47 14.47 -25.05
CA LYS A 97 -9.54 15.76 -25.74
C LYS A 97 -8.64 16.83 -25.13
N TYR A 98 -8.53 16.89 -23.80
CA TYR A 98 -7.84 17.98 -23.10
C TYR A 98 -6.44 17.61 -22.58
N ILE A 99 -6.20 16.34 -22.28
CA ILE A 99 -4.95 15.86 -21.69
C ILE A 99 -4.14 15.04 -22.71
N GLY A 100 -4.77 14.54 -23.78
CA GLY A 100 -4.13 13.70 -24.78
C GLY A 100 -3.80 12.29 -24.29
N LYS A 101 -4.31 11.90 -23.10
CA LYS A 101 -4.14 10.58 -22.49
C LYS A 101 -5.43 10.12 -21.83
N SER A 102 -5.75 8.84 -21.90
CA SER A 102 -6.83 8.24 -21.11
C SER A 102 -6.44 8.07 -19.64
N ARG A 103 -7.42 7.86 -18.75
CA ARG A 103 -7.17 7.54 -17.34
C ARG A 103 -6.35 6.26 -17.20
N PHE A 104 -6.61 5.28 -18.07
CA PHE A 104 -5.85 4.05 -18.15
C PHE A 104 -4.37 4.31 -18.49
N GLN A 105 -4.08 5.13 -19.50
CA GLN A 105 -2.70 5.47 -19.86
C GLN A 105 -1.98 6.17 -18.70
N ILE A 106 -2.67 7.08 -18.00
CA ILE A 106 -2.18 7.74 -16.79
C ILE A 106 -1.86 6.71 -15.69
N ALA A 107 -2.74 5.72 -15.47
CA ALA A 107 -2.51 4.63 -14.52
C ALA A 107 -1.28 3.77 -14.89
N ILE A 108 -1.14 3.41 -16.17
CA ILE A 108 0.00 2.62 -16.67
C ILE A 108 1.32 3.38 -16.51
N GLU A 109 1.35 4.68 -16.80
CA GLU A 109 2.54 5.50 -16.58
C GLU A 109 2.92 5.61 -15.11
N PHE A 110 1.93 5.77 -14.23
CA PHE A 110 2.13 5.74 -12.78
C PHE A 110 2.74 4.41 -12.34
N LEU A 111 2.10 3.28 -12.68
CA LEU A 111 2.56 1.93 -12.32
C LEU A 111 3.97 1.65 -12.86
N THR A 112 4.27 2.07 -14.09
CA THR A 112 5.60 1.91 -14.69
C THR A 112 6.66 2.59 -13.84
N LYS A 113 6.44 3.85 -13.44
CA LYS A 113 7.37 4.60 -12.57
C LYS A 113 7.50 3.96 -11.19
N ILE A 114 6.40 3.49 -10.59
CA ILE A 114 6.45 2.81 -9.29
C ILE A 114 7.29 1.54 -9.38
N PHE A 115 7.06 0.69 -10.39
CA PHE A 115 7.76 -0.58 -10.52
C PHE A 115 9.24 -0.39 -10.87
N GLU A 116 9.59 0.63 -11.67
CA GLU A 116 10.99 0.95 -11.96
C GLU A 116 11.78 1.34 -10.70
N GLN A 117 11.15 2.04 -9.76
CA GLN A 117 11.80 2.52 -8.53
C GLN A 117 11.75 1.52 -7.38
N ARG A 118 10.57 0.99 -7.04
CA ARG A 118 10.36 0.12 -5.87
C ARG A 118 10.98 -1.27 -6.06
N TRP A 119 11.06 -1.77 -7.29
CA TRP A 119 11.68 -3.07 -7.56
C TRP A 119 13.20 -3.08 -7.34
N ASN A 120 13.86 -1.92 -7.22
CA ASN A 120 15.28 -1.91 -6.85
C ASN A 120 15.52 -2.33 -5.38
N SER A 121 14.45 -2.46 -4.58
CA SER A 121 14.52 -3.07 -3.25
C SER A 121 14.48 -4.59 -3.35
N THR A 122 15.45 -5.29 -2.77
CA THR A 122 15.46 -6.76 -2.68
C THR A 122 14.36 -7.32 -1.77
N THR A 123 13.66 -6.48 -1.01
CA THR A 123 12.64 -6.89 -0.03
C THR A 123 11.21 -6.73 -0.53
N ASN A 124 10.99 -5.98 -1.62
CA ASN A 124 9.66 -5.73 -2.15
C ASN A 124 9.26 -6.82 -3.14
N GLN A 125 8.03 -7.30 -3.03
CA GLN A 125 7.42 -8.29 -3.91
C GLN A 125 6.13 -7.67 -4.43
N ILE A 126 6.05 -7.49 -5.76
CA ILE A 126 4.92 -6.80 -6.37
C ILE A 126 4.13 -7.77 -7.24
N SER A 127 2.80 -7.72 -7.12
CA SER A 127 1.86 -8.41 -8.01
C SER A 127 0.91 -7.39 -8.63
N LEU A 128 0.49 -7.65 -9.86
CA LEU A 128 -0.53 -6.86 -10.55
C LEU A 128 -1.73 -7.74 -10.85
N VAL A 129 -2.88 -7.31 -10.35
CA VAL A 129 -4.18 -7.86 -10.68
C VAL A 129 -4.92 -6.80 -11.48
N THR A 130 -5.51 -7.17 -12.60
CA THR A 130 -6.47 -6.30 -13.29
C THR A 130 -7.88 -6.77 -13.00
N PHE A 131 -8.85 -5.88 -13.08
CA PHE A 131 -10.25 -6.27 -12.95
C PHE A 131 -11.16 -5.44 -13.84
N ASP A 132 -12.13 -6.15 -14.37
CA ASP A 132 -13.33 -5.65 -15.04
C ASP A 132 -14.54 -6.35 -14.37
N THR A 133 -15.23 -7.24 -15.07
CA THR A 133 -16.11 -8.29 -14.59
C THR A 133 -15.40 -9.33 -13.71
N ASN A 134 -14.15 -9.72 -14.03
CA ASN A 134 -13.43 -10.76 -13.27
C ASN A 134 -12.00 -10.32 -12.93
N PRO A 135 -11.51 -10.55 -11.70
CA PRO A 135 -10.11 -10.31 -11.39
C PRO A 135 -9.21 -11.31 -12.14
N CYS A 136 -8.17 -10.77 -12.76
CA CYS A 136 -7.15 -11.53 -13.49
C CYS A 136 -5.76 -11.13 -13.01
N GLU A 137 -5.00 -12.09 -12.49
CA GLU A 137 -3.60 -11.85 -12.17
C GLU A 137 -2.77 -11.75 -13.45
N ARG A 138 -2.12 -10.59 -13.64
CA ARG A 138 -1.25 -10.34 -14.80
C ARG A 138 0.18 -10.78 -14.54
N PHE A 139 0.63 -10.63 -13.30
CA PHE A 139 1.86 -11.24 -12.83
C PHE A 139 1.86 -11.41 -11.31
N SER A 140 2.58 -12.45 -10.87
CA SER A 140 2.71 -12.84 -9.47
C SER A 140 3.96 -12.27 -8.81
N PHE A 141 4.05 -12.42 -7.49
CA PHE A 141 5.17 -11.98 -6.69
C PHE A 141 6.50 -12.57 -7.16
N GLU A 142 6.47 -13.76 -7.74
CA GLU A 142 7.65 -14.53 -8.18
C GLU A 142 8.16 -14.15 -9.58
N MET A 143 7.43 -13.31 -10.33
CA MET A 143 7.82 -13.00 -11.70
C MET A 143 9.08 -12.12 -11.75
N ILE A 144 9.93 -12.39 -12.75
CA ILE A 144 11.20 -11.67 -12.95
C ILE A 144 10.93 -10.30 -13.58
N ARG A 145 11.54 -9.26 -12.99
CA ARG A 145 11.45 -7.83 -13.33
C ARG A 145 11.26 -7.51 -14.81
N GLU A 146 12.10 -8.07 -15.68
CA GLU A 146 12.17 -7.72 -17.11
C GLU A 146 10.87 -8.01 -17.89
N HIS A 147 9.99 -8.83 -17.32
CA HIS A 147 8.71 -9.18 -17.93
C HIS A 147 7.59 -8.20 -17.54
N HIS A 148 7.67 -7.52 -16.41
CA HIS A 148 6.58 -6.67 -15.89
C HIS A 148 6.30 -5.45 -16.77
N ILE A 149 7.34 -4.71 -17.18
CA ILE A 149 7.16 -3.53 -18.04
C ILE A 149 6.54 -3.93 -19.38
N LYS A 150 6.99 -5.06 -19.94
CA LYS A 150 6.42 -5.61 -21.18
C LYS A 150 4.94 -6.01 -21.02
N ILE A 151 4.56 -6.53 -19.85
CA ILE A 151 3.15 -6.84 -19.55
C ILE A 151 2.34 -5.55 -19.45
N LEU A 152 2.79 -4.58 -18.64
CA LEU A 152 2.11 -3.29 -18.48
C LEU A 152 1.86 -2.59 -19.82
N GLN A 153 2.88 -2.55 -20.69
CA GLN A 153 2.78 -1.94 -22.03
C GLN A 153 1.82 -2.66 -22.97
N LYS A 154 1.54 -3.94 -22.71
CA LYS A 154 0.62 -4.76 -23.51
C LYS A 154 -0.79 -4.82 -22.95
N LEU A 155 -1.03 -4.28 -21.75
CA LEU A 155 -2.36 -4.29 -21.16
C LEU A 155 -3.33 -3.50 -22.03
N GLN A 156 -4.50 -4.11 -22.24
CA GLN A 156 -5.63 -3.55 -22.94
C GLN A 156 -6.84 -3.62 -22.00
N PRO A 157 -7.81 -2.72 -22.16
CA PRO A 157 -9.07 -2.81 -21.44
C PRO A 157 -9.82 -4.02 -21.94
N ASP A 158 -10.46 -4.73 -21.03
CA ASP A 158 -11.07 -6.01 -21.35
C ASP A 158 -12.54 -6.13 -20.89
N GLY A 159 -13.14 -5.10 -20.28
CA GLY A 159 -14.55 -5.20 -19.91
C GLY A 159 -15.35 -3.91 -19.78
N ALA A 160 -16.67 -4.12 -19.77
CA ALA A 160 -17.68 -3.07 -19.66
C ALA A 160 -18.16 -2.84 -18.22
N TYR A 161 -17.77 -3.71 -17.29
CA TYR A 161 -18.25 -3.70 -15.90
C TYR A 161 -17.08 -3.59 -14.92
N THR A 162 -17.40 -3.15 -13.71
CA THR A 162 -16.48 -3.04 -12.59
C THR A 162 -16.96 -4.01 -11.51
N ALA A 163 -16.13 -4.97 -11.11
CA ALA A 163 -16.44 -5.94 -10.06
C ALA A 163 -15.47 -5.74 -8.89
N LEU A 164 -15.44 -4.53 -8.34
CA LEU A 164 -14.40 -4.12 -7.39
C LEU A 164 -14.35 -5.05 -6.17
N PHE A 165 -15.48 -5.38 -5.55
CA PHE A 165 -15.47 -6.20 -4.34
C PHE A 165 -14.97 -7.63 -4.59
N ASP A 166 -15.32 -8.23 -5.72
CA ASP A 166 -14.82 -9.57 -6.09
C ASP A 166 -13.32 -9.53 -6.36
N ALA A 167 -12.84 -8.44 -6.94
CA ALA A 167 -11.43 -8.22 -7.16
C ALA A 167 -10.64 -7.99 -5.86
N ILE A 168 -11.18 -7.21 -4.92
CA ILE A 168 -10.60 -7.08 -3.57
C ILE A 168 -10.57 -8.44 -2.87
N LYS A 169 -11.67 -9.21 -2.92
CA LYS A 169 -11.75 -10.54 -2.33
C LYS A 169 -10.70 -11.50 -2.91
N PHE A 170 -10.45 -11.42 -4.21
CA PHE A 170 -9.37 -12.17 -4.87
C PHE A 170 -7.99 -11.80 -4.28
N CYS A 171 -7.70 -10.51 -4.13
CA CYS A 171 -6.45 -10.04 -3.54
C CYS A 171 -6.28 -10.45 -2.06
N LEU A 172 -7.35 -10.36 -1.26
CA LEU A 172 -7.35 -10.80 0.15
C LEU A 172 -7.02 -12.29 0.28
N LYS A 173 -7.62 -13.13 -0.56
CA LYS A 173 -7.32 -14.57 -0.58
C LYS A 173 -5.87 -14.85 -0.99
N LYS A 174 -5.30 -14.04 -1.89
CA LYS A 174 -3.89 -14.14 -2.27
C LYS A 174 -2.97 -13.82 -1.09
N PHE A 175 -3.27 -12.78 -0.31
CA PHE A 175 -2.54 -12.47 0.92
C PHE A 175 -2.68 -13.55 2.00
N GLU A 176 -3.87 -14.15 2.14
CA GLU A 176 -4.07 -15.27 3.06
C GLU A 176 -3.20 -16.49 2.68
N ASN A 177 -3.17 -16.88 1.41
CA ASN A 177 -2.32 -17.96 0.91
C ASN A 177 -0.82 -17.65 1.10
N LEU A 178 -0.44 -16.39 0.92
CA LEU A 178 0.92 -15.92 1.16
C LEU A 178 1.32 -16.12 2.64
N ASN A 179 0.46 -15.71 3.58
CA ASN A 179 0.69 -15.89 5.01
C ASN A 179 0.78 -17.35 5.45
N GLN A 180 0.11 -18.27 4.74
CA GLN A 180 0.25 -19.72 4.98
C GLN A 180 1.61 -20.27 4.52
N THR A 181 2.23 -19.62 3.54
CA THR A 181 3.49 -20.08 2.93
C THR A 181 4.71 -19.45 3.59
N ILE A 182 4.58 -18.23 4.11
CA ILE A 182 5.70 -17.42 4.61
C ILE A 182 5.74 -17.44 6.13
N ASN A 183 6.82 -17.98 6.68
CA ASN A 183 7.04 -18.08 8.14
C ASN A 183 7.81 -16.88 8.72
N ARG A 184 7.50 -15.66 8.26
CA ARG A 184 8.09 -14.41 8.75
C ARG A 184 7.07 -13.28 8.68
N SER A 185 7.31 -12.22 9.44
CA SER A 185 6.49 -11.01 9.37
C SER A 185 6.52 -10.40 7.96
N THR A 186 5.36 -9.99 7.46
CA THR A 186 5.20 -9.33 6.17
C THR A 186 4.42 -8.03 6.34
N THR A 187 4.78 -7.00 5.57
CA THR A 187 3.90 -5.85 5.35
C THR A 187 3.09 -6.13 4.11
N GLN A 188 1.78 -5.91 4.17
CA GLN A 188 0.87 -6.18 3.05
C GLN A 188 0.17 -4.90 2.66
N CYS A 189 0.33 -4.50 1.40
CA CYS A 189 -0.27 -3.28 0.86
C CYS A 189 -1.15 -3.62 -0.34
N LEU A 190 -2.40 -3.16 -0.31
CA LEU A 190 -3.32 -3.27 -1.44
C LEU A 190 -3.57 -1.87 -2.02
N TYR A 191 -3.09 -1.64 -3.23
CA TYR A 191 -3.29 -0.39 -3.97
C TYR A 191 -4.34 -0.60 -5.05
N ILE A 192 -5.48 0.08 -4.94
CA ILE A 192 -6.61 -0.04 -5.86
C ILE A 192 -6.63 1.20 -6.77
N LEU A 193 -6.43 1.02 -8.07
CA LEU A 193 -6.48 2.09 -9.07
C LEU A 193 -7.79 1.98 -9.83
N THR A 194 -8.71 2.94 -9.64
CA THR A 194 -10.05 2.93 -10.25
C THR A 194 -10.50 4.34 -10.60
N ASP A 195 -11.42 4.52 -11.54
CA ASP A 195 -11.99 5.83 -11.87
C ASP A 195 -13.29 6.16 -11.10
N GLY A 196 -13.71 5.28 -10.19
CA GLY A 196 -14.88 5.50 -9.35
C GLY A 196 -16.22 5.21 -10.04
N GLY A 197 -16.23 4.37 -11.10
CA GLY A 197 -17.45 3.99 -11.83
C GLY A 197 -18.56 3.45 -10.93
N ASP A 198 -19.82 3.72 -11.30
CA ASP A 198 -21.01 3.55 -10.44
C ASP A 198 -21.34 2.09 -10.03
N ASN A 199 -20.65 1.10 -10.61
CA ASN A 199 -20.95 -0.31 -10.43
C ASN A 199 -19.95 -0.98 -9.48
N PHE A 200 -20.00 -0.69 -8.18
CA PHE A 200 -19.14 -1.38 -7.21
C PHE A 200 -19.58 -2.83 -6.90
N SER A 201 -20.80 -3.19 -7.30
CA SER A 201 -21.37 -4.51 -7.02
C SER A 201 -22.30 -4.95 -8.17
N ALA A 202 -21.95 -6.04 -8.85
CA ALA A 202 -22.84 -6.68 -9.83
C ALA A 202 -24.00 -7.44 -9.17
N SER A 203 -23.91 -7.79 -7.88
CA SER A 203 -24.92 -8.61 -7.21
C SER A 203 -24.76 -8.64 -5.67
N GLY A 204 -25.47 -7.76 -4.94
CA GLY A 204 -25.62 -7.93 -3.48
C GLY A 204 -25.72 -6.64 -2.65
N ASN A 205 -26.05 -6.80 -1.36
CA ASN A 205 -26.02 -5.71 -0.39
C ASN A 205 -24.57 -5.29 -0.13
N GLN A 206 -24.18 -4.10 -0.61
CA GLN A 206 -22.85 -3.53 -0.45
C GLN A 206 -22.33 -3.56 1.00
N GLN A 207 -23.21 -3.49 2.01
CA GLN A 207 -22.81 -3.54 3.42
C GLN A 207 -22.15 -4.87 3.80
N HIS A 208 -22.60 -6.00 3.24
CA HIS A 208 -22.00 -7.30 3.53
C HIS A 208 -20.56 -7.36 3.02
N TYR A 209 -20.31 -6.82 1.83
CA TYR A 209 -18.97 -6.75 1.24
C TYR A 209 -18.04 -5.80 2.00
N ILE A 210 -18.54 -4.61 2.38
CA ILE A 210 -17.79 -3.64 3.18
C ILE A 210 -17.33 -4.27 4.49
N HIS A 211 -18.24 -4.95 5.19
CA HIS A 211 -17.93 -5.64 6.44
C HIS A 211 -16.89 -6.74 6.23
N TYR A 212 -17.08 -7.60 5.22
CA TYR A 212 -16.13 -8.65 4.86
C TYR A 212 -14.73 -8.10 4.57
N VAL A 213 -14.62 -7.06 3.72
CA VAL A 213 -13.32 -6.45 3.38
C VAL A 213 -12.65 -5.90 4.62
N LYS A 214 -13.38 -5.15 5.46
CA LYS A 214 -12.85 -4.58 6.70
C LYS A 214 -12.29 -5.67 7.63
N GLU A 215 -13.09 -6.70 7.92
CA GLU A 215 -12.67 -7.78 8.82
C GLU A 215 -11.46 -8.54 8.29
N GLN A 216 -11.45 -8.89 6.99
CA GLN A 216 -10.33 -9.63 6.41
C GLN A 216 -9.06 -8.78 6.32
N SER A 217 -9.16 -7.50 5.97
CA SER A 217 -8.00 -6.60 5.94
C SER A 217 -7.40 -6.41 7.33
N GLN A 218 -8.21 -6.29 8.38
CA GLN A 218 -7.74 -6.24 9.76
C GLN A 218 -7.09 -7.56 10.19
N LYS A 219 -7.73 -8.70 9.90
CA LYS A 219 -7.19 -10.05 10.19
C LYS A 219 -5.83 -10.27 9.53
N LEU A 220 -5.65 -9.79 8.31
CA LEU A 220 -4.43 -9.96 7.51
C LEU A 220 -3.41 -8.82 7.71
N ASN A 221 -3.74 -7.81 8.53
CA ASN A 221 -2.93 -6.60 8.74
C ASN A 221 -2.55 -5.89 7.42
N ILE A 222 -3.53 -5.68 6.55
CA ILE A 222 -3.36 -5.05 5.24
C ILE A 222 -3.53 -3.54 5.34
N SER A 223 -2.55 -2.80 4.81
CA SER A 223 -2.68 -1.37 4.53
C SER A 223 -3.35 -1.18 3.17
N GLY A 224 -4.61 -0.75 3.18
CA GLY A 224 -5.39 -0.53 1.97
C GLY A 224 -5.32 0.91 1.49
N HIS A 225 -5.18 1.10 0.18
CA HIS A 225 -5.16 2.41 -0.47
C HIS A 225 -6.04 2.39 -1.72
N ILE A 226 -6.98 3.32 -1.84
CA ILE A 226 -7.73 3.56 -3.09
C ILE A 226 -7.20 4.83 -3.74
N ILE A 227 -6.66 4.67 -4.94
CA ILE A 227 -6.14 5.72 -5.81
C ILE A 227 -7.19 5.95 -6.89
N GLN A 228 -8.00 6.97 -6.69
CA GLN A 228 -9.02 7.33 -7.65
C GLN A 228 -8.43 8.16 -8.80
N ILE A 229 -8.62 7.70 -10.03
CA ILE A 229 -8.12 8.34 -11.24
C ILE A 229 -9.22 9.19 -11.89
N GLY A 230 -9.06 10.50 -11.78
CA GLY A 230 -9.98 11.51 -12.27
C GLY A 230 -11.13 11.84 -11.32
N ASP A 231 -12.04 12.68 -11.78
CA ASP A 231 -12.84 13.54 -10.88
C ASP A 231 -14.29 13.07 -10.63
N LYS A 232 -14.65 11.85 -11.02
CA LYS A 232 -16.02 11.33 -10.87
C LYS A 232 -16.25 10.69 -9.50
N ASN A 233 -17.35 10.99 -8.80
CA ASN A 233 -17.77 10.25 -7.60
C ASN A 233 -16.78 10.24 -6.41
N LEU A 234 -15.95 11.29 -6.27
CA LEU A 234 -14.94 11.41 -5.19
C LEU A 234 -15.54 11.15 -3.80
N THR A 235 -16.71 11.71 -3.52
CA THR A 235 -17.39 11.56 -2.22
C THR A 235 -17.80 10.12 -1.94
N HIS A 236 -18.27 9.40 -2.96
CA HIS A 236 -18.72 8.01 -2.79
C HIS A 236 -17.54 7.06 -2.53
N ILE A 237 -16.45 7.20 -3.29
CA ILE A 237 -15.24 6.40 -3.04
C ILE A 237 -14.64 6.72 -1.67
N LYS A 238 -14.64 8.00 -1.28
CA LYS A 238 -14.18 8.38 0.04
C LYS A 238 -15.00 7.73 1.16
N ASP A 239 -16.33 7.80 1.06
CA ASP A 239 -17.22 7.16 2.03
C ASP A 239 -16.99 5.63 2.09
N LEU A 240 -16.73 5.00 0.94
CA LEU A 240 -16.33 3.60 0.90
C LEU A 240 -15.00 3.36 1.64
N CYS A 241 -13.96 4.16 1.37
CA CYS A 241 -12.67 4.09 2.06
C CYS A 241 -12.82 4.21 3.58
N ASP A 242 -13.57 5.21 4.04
CA ASP A 242 -13.79 5.46 5.47
C ASP A 242 -14.51 4.26 6.13
N LYS A 243 -15.43 3.60 5.40
CA LYS A 243 -16.13 2.40 5.90
C LYS A 243 -15.24 1.16 6.00
N ILE A 244 -14.34 0.95 5.04
CA ILE A 244 -13.41 -0.19 5.02
C ILE A 244 -12.05 0.09 5.67
N ASP A 245 -11.84 1.29 6.21
CA ASP A 245 -10.60 1.75 6.85
C ASP A 245 -9.39 1.79 5.90
N TYR A 246 -9.64 2.26 4.67
CA TYR A 246 -8.60 2.41 3.63
C TYR A 246 -8.23 3.88 3.43
N HIS A 247 -6.99 4.12 3.00
CA HIS A 247 -6.54 5.45 2.64
C HIS A 247 -7.10 5.85 1.27
N PHE A 248 -7.69 7.04 1.19
CA PHE A 248 -8.15 7.62 -0.07
C PHE A 248 -7.10 8.56 -0.68
N HIS A 249 -6.81 8.38 -1.96
CA HIS A 249 -5.95 9.24 -2.76
C HIS A 249 -6.68 9.67 -4.02
N HIS A 250 -6.60 10.95 -4.35
CA HIS A 250 -7.14 11.48 -5.61
C HIS A 250 -5.99 11.78 -6.57
N PHE A 251 -6.04 11.17 -7.73
CA PHE A 251 -5.02 11.25 -8.77
C PHE A 251 -5.64 11.79 -10.06
N ASN A 252 -5.24 13.00 -10.47
CA ASN A 252 -5.64 13.57 -11.75
C ASN A 252 -4.41 14.15 -12.45
N ASN A 253 -4.58 14.60 -13.69
CA ASN A 253 -3.46 15.10 -14.47
C ASN A 253 -2.79 16.34 -13.85
N GLY A 254 -3.55 17.12 -13.07
CA GLY A 254 -3.05 18.33 -12.41
C GLY A 254 -2.09 18.05 -11.26
N ASN A 255 -2.26 16.92 -10.54
CA ASN A 255 -1.43 16.55 -9.39
C ASN A 255 -0.56 15.30 -9.62
N ALA A 256 -0.62 14.68 -10.79
CA ALA A 256 0.03 13.40 -11.05
C ALA A 256 1.56 13.41 -10.83
N PRO A 257 2.33 14.43 -11.29
CA PRO A 257 3.78 14.47 -11.06
C PRO A 257 4.14 14.54 -9.57
N GLU A 258 3.49 15.44 -8.82
CA GLU A 258 3.72 15.66 -7.40
C GLU A 258 3.29 14.43 -6.58
N PHE A 259 2.11 13.88 -6.88
CA PHE A 259 1.61 12.67 -6.26
C PHE A 259 2.56 11.49 -6.48
N THR A 260 2.98 11.26 -7.73
CA THR A 260 3.93 10.18 -8.06
C THR A 260 5.23 10.36 -7.30
N LYS A 261 5.82 11.56 -7.32
CA LYS A 261 7.06 11.86 -6.58
C LYS A 261 6.90 11.61 -5.09
N SER A 262 5.78 12.04 -4.51
CA SER A 262 5.53 11.88 -3.08
C SER A 262 5.32 10.42 -2.68
N PHE A 263 4.55 9.67 -3.47
CA PHE A 263 4.30 8.24 -3.28
C PHE A 263 5.59 7.41 -3.38
N LEU A 264 6.54 7.84 -4.21
CA LEU A 264 7.86 7.22 -4.33
C LEU A 264 8.77 7.50 -3.14
N LEU A 265 8.65 8.67 -2.50
CA LEU A 265 9.50 9.09 -1.38
C LEU A 265 9.02 8.59 -0.02
N SER A 266 7.75 8.19 0.12
CA SER A 266 7.19 7.75 1.40
C SER A 266 6.29 6.51 1.23
N PRO A 267 6.85 5.30 1.30
CA PRO A 267 6.08 4.06 1.19
C PRO A 267 5.03 3.91 2.30
N ASP A 268 5.34 4.39 3.51
CA ASP A 268 4.57 4.12 4.72
C ASP A 268 3.84 5.34 5.31
N HIS A 269 4.04 6.55 4.76
CA HIS A 269 3.49 7.79 5.33
C HIS A 269 2.93 8.73 4.26
N TYR A 270 1.74 8.39 3.77
CA TYR A 270 0.91 9.39 3.11
C TYR A 270 -0.48 9.47 3.74
N THR A 271 -0.54 10.23 4.83
CA THR A 271 -1.76 10.88 5.30
C THR A 271 -1.63 12.38 5.04
N GLN A 272 -1.55 12.79 3.77
CA GLN A 272 -2.05 14.13 3.47
C GLN A 272 -3.57 14.06 3.58
N THR A 273 -4.16 14.97 4.36
CA THR A 273 -5.62 15.04 4.47
C THR A 273 -6.18 15.44 3.11
N LEU A 274 -7.33 14.90 2.73
CA LEU A 274 -8.03 15.27 1.49
C LEU A 274 -8.14 16.80 1.32
N GLN A 275 -8.29 17.54 2.41
CA GLN A 275 -8.31 18.99 2.41
C GLN A 275 -7.01 19.58 1.84
N GLN A 276 -5.84 19.07 2.23
CA GLN A 276 -4.55 19.53 1.70
C GLN A 276 -4.37 19.19 0.21
N THR A 277 -4.90 18.06 -0.26
CA THR A 277 -4.89 17.72 -1.69
C THR A 277 -5.86 18.59 -2.47
N ILE A 278 -7.08 18.82 -1.96
CA ILE A 278 -8.08 19.71 -2.55
C ILE A 278 -7.57 21.16 -2.61
N ASP A 279 -6.96 21.65 -1.52
CA ASP A 279 -6.42 23.00 -1.41
C ASP A 279 -5.18 23.21 -2.30
N ALA A 280 -4.44 22.13 -2.61
CA ALA A 280 -3.27 22.15 -3.48
C ALA A 280 -3.60 21.94 -4.97
N LEU A 281 -4.84 21.55 -5.31
CA LEU A 281 -5.27 21.56 -6.71
C LEU A 281 -5.29 23.02 -7.18
N PRO A 282 -4.55 23.40 -8.25
CA PRO A 282 -4.78 24.70 -8.86
C PRO A 282 -6.27 24.79 -9.18
N MET A 283 -6.93 25.93 -8.91
CA MET A 283 -8.35 26.13 -9.20
C MET A 283 -8.61 25.82 -10.68
N ALA A 284 -8.86 24.56 -10.99
CA ALA A 284 -9.14 24.07 -12.31
C ALA A 284 -10.57 24.50 -12.56
N HIS A 285 -10.72 25.70 -13.10
CA HIS A 285 -11.95 26.33 -13.59
C HIS A 285 -13.20 25.47 -13.37
N THR A 286 -13.76 25.55 -12.16
CA THR A 286 -15.10 25.07 -11.84
C THR A 286 -16.11 26.11 -12.32
N ASP A 287 -15.96 26.59 -13.56
CA ASP A 287 -17.11 27.22 -14.21
C ASP A 287 -18.13 26.09 -14.36
N PRO A 288 -19.32 26.19 -13.73
CA PRO A 288 -20.34 25.18 -13.87
C PRO A 288 -20.65 25.10 -15.36
N ILE A 289 -20.45 23.91 -15.94
CA ILE A 289 -20.91 23.62 -17.29
C ILE A 289 -22.41 23.88 -17.28
N GLN A 290 -22.83 25.02 -17.84
CA GLN A 290 -24.23 25.27 -18.11
C GLN A 290 -24.69 24.12 -19.00
N SER A 291 -25.66 23.36 -18.50
CA SER A 291 -26.31 22.29 -19.24
C SER A 291 -27.03 22.91 -20.44
N ASN A 292 -26.33 23.04 -21.56
CA ASN A 292 -26.99 23.24 -22.83
C ASN A 292 -27.71 21.93 -23.15
N VAL A 293 -29.03 22.00 -22.96
CA VAL A 293 -30.02 21.01 -23.35
C VAL A 293 -29.78 20.66 -24.83
N ILE A 294 -29.13 19.53 -25.09
CA ILE A 294 -29.23 18.84 -26.37
C ILE A 294 -30.27 17.75 -26.15
N GLY A 295 -31.53 18.13 -26.35
CA GLY A 295 -32.62 17.18 -26.53
C GLY A 295 -32.38 16.45 -27.84
N ASN A 296 -31.87 15.23 -27.78
CA ASN A 296 -32.05 14.25 -28.85
C ASN A 296 -32.59 12.97 -28.22
N LYS A 297 -33.85 12.71 -28.54
CA LYS A 297 -34.58 11.48 -28.23
C LYS A 297 -33.80 10.29 -28.79
N ILE A 298 -33.36 9.39 -27.91
CA ILE A 298 -32.99 8.04 -28.31
C ILE A 298 -34.30 7.27 -28.47
N ALA A 299 -34.59 6.85 -29.71
CA ALA A 299 -35.67 5.93 -30.00
C ALA A 299 -35.33 4.57 -29.40
N VAL A 300 -36.21 4.08 -28.53
CA VAL A 300 -36.23 2.69 -28.08
C VAL A 300 -36.87 1.90 -29.23
N TYR A 301 -36.14 0.93 -29.79
CA TYR A 301 -36.75 -0.10 -30.61
C TYR A 301 -37.23 -1.22 -29.69
N GLU A 302 -38.53 -1.53 -29.79
CA GLU A 302 -39.16 -2.77 -29.29
C GLU A 302 -38.67 -3.99 -30.07
#